data_AF-A0A7L0QFI5-F1
#
_entry.id   AF-A0A7L0QFI5-F1
#
_cell.length_a   1.000
_cell.length_b   1.000
_cell.length_c   1.000
_cell.angle_alpha   90.00
_cell.angle_beta   90.00
_cell.angle_gamma   90.00
#
_symmetry.space_group_name_H-M   'P 1'
#
loop_
_entity.id
_entity.type
_entity.pdbx_description
1 polymer ?
#
loop_
_entity_poly.entity_id
_entity_poly.type
_entity_poly.pdbx_seq_one_letter_code
_entity_poly.pdbx_strand_id
1 'polypeptide(L)'
;PAGQGAPPRDRPSKKPLSKSQSLVEPLAPSSPQKAPSGSLKELTFGTGDGELGQLLESPAGVSGVVLGCQEASLARLSALLQEELLGPEEGQQLLEAELVGKRWAALSVLDPQPCCQSGDAWYFRVGFTFQHSQLQLAAKVPKPCCSSLAVQSSLGTHCSIQRLLGRFTDRLPRELVLPGIPGAQSRGPSREQPACPAPQPALQVLLCAEVPQQTLAEFVKGSHALHRSSPGHYERLGCLLLLQLCLGLEHLRGQNVVQGDLCPENLLLVQCPCPPQRQKELLGLSLPRLLISSFFKVQEKQRPCSSSQELDWSQALAAPSPPTAAELNLGRLIYQILHVGISLEDILSFRSKRLPEIPSLSIYSAGLKRLASLLLHRDPHQRVSILQARAILQVLLWGPRQELFARSRKSLELLQSWLQVKRALLLLRFAESSAGAGVSPGLEEWLCCQYFQGVTEYTLYQVTQVLY
;
A
#
# COMPACT_ATOMS: atom_id res chain seq x y z
N PRO A 1 51.56 -50.08 -75.21
CA PRO A 1 50.17 -49.64 -74.95
C PRO A 1 50.15 -48.35 -74.13
N ALA A 2 49.89 -47.16 -74.69
CA ALA A 2 48.70 -46.76 -75.45
C ALA A 2 47.41 -46.90 -74.61
N GLY A 3 46.66 -45.83 -74.29
CA GLY A 3 46.99 -44.40 -74.40
C GLY A 3 45.77 -43.49 -74.55
N GLN A 4 45.99 -42.19 -74.31
CA GLN A 4 45.06 -41.06 -74.57
C GLN A 4 43.84 -40.99 -73.61
N GLY A 5 43.23 -39.83 -73.36
CA GLY A 5 43.46 -38.52 -74.00
C GLY A 5 43.30 -37.29 -73.08
N ALA A 6 43.80 -36.18 -73.60
CA ALA A 6 43.59 -34.77 -73.23
C ALA A 6 43.46 -34.00 -74.59
N PRO A 7 43.38 -32.66 -74.71
CA PRO A 7 43.45 -31.56 -73.73
C PRO A 7 42.34 -30.48 -74.03
N PRO A 8 42.55 -29.14 -73.98
CA PRO A 8 43.13 -28.23 -72.96
C PRO A 8 41.96 -27.42 -72.26
N ARG A 9 41.92 -26.11 -71.92
CA ARG A 9 42.86 -24.96 -72.00
C ARG A 9 42.64 -23.82 -70.95
N ASP A 10 43.61 -22.91 -70.96
CA ASP A 10 43.81 -21.56 -70.36
C ASP A 10 42.60 -20.58 -70.41
N ARG A 11 42.40 -19.62 -69.46
CA ARG A 11 43.28 -18.59 -68.83
C ARG A 11 43.67 -17.42 -69.79
N PRO A 12 43.69 -16.15 -69.30
CA PRO A 12 44.79 -15.55 -68.51
C PRO A 12 44.34 -15.13 -67.08
N SER A 13 45.15 -15.07 -66.01
CA SER A 13 46.43 -14.37 -65.70
C SER A 13 46.24 -12.86 -65.43
N LYS A 14 46.83 -12.23 -64.38
CA LYS A 14 48.25 -12.23 -63.93
C LYS A 14 48.46 -12.28 -62.39
N LYS A 15 49.72 -12.40 -61.96
CA LYS A 15 50.30 -12.31 -60.57
C LYS A 15 51.14 -10.99 -60.46
N PRO A 16 51.91 -10.62 -59.38
CA PRO A 16 52.24 -11.34 -58.13
C PRO A 16 52.35 -10.54 -56.78
N LEU A 17 52.41 -11.31 -55.67
CA LEU A 17 53.21 -11.17 -54.43
C LEU A 17 53.77 -9.81 -53.94
N SER A 18 53.58 -9.51 -52.65
CA SER A 18 54.68 -9.28 -51.66
C SER A 18 54.15 -9.20 -50.21
N LYS A 19 55.04 -9.25 -49.20
CA LYS A 19 54.76 -9.06 -47.75
C LYS A 19 55.47 -7.79 -47.26
N SER A 20 54.89 -7.09 -46.28
CA SER A 20 55.57 -6.11 -45.40
C SER A 20 54.92 -6.03 -44.01
N GLN A 21 55.68 -5.62 -42.99
CA GLN A 21 55.21 -5.31 -41.62
C GLN A 21 55.76 -3.95 -41.16
N SER A 22 54.94 -3.14 -40.48
CA SER A 22 55.32 -2.00 -39.60
C SER A 22 54.02 -1.54 -38.91
N LEU A 23 53.83 -1.53 -37.58
CA LEU A 23 54.49 -0.83 -36.46
C LEU A 23 54.07 0.65 -36.27
N VAL A 24 53.41 0.88 -35.11
CA VAL A 24 53.23 2.12 -34.29
C VAL A 24 52.29 3.25 -34.79
N GLU A 25 51.09 3.31 -34.17
CA GLU A 25 50.46 4.39 -33.35
C GLU A 25 50.84 5.90 -33.52
N PRO A 26 49.98 6.89 -33.09
CA PRO A 26 49.04 6.80 -31.94
C PRO A 26 47.64 7.46 -32.04
N LEU A 27 46.80 7.08 -31.06
CA LEU A 27 45.73 7.81 -30.34
C LEU A 27 44.97 8.98 -31.02
N ALA A 28 43.64 8.83 -31.06
CA ALA A 28 42.68 9.93 -30.88
C ALA A 28 41.73 9.58 -29.70
N PRO A 29 41.46 10.49 -28.75
CA PRO A 29 40.68 10.17 -27.56
C PRO A 29 39.18 10.06 -27.87
N SER A 30 38.59 8.89 -27.65
CA SER A 30 37.14 8.74 -27.61
C SER A 30 36.57 9.45 -26.38
N SER A 31 35.59 10.34 -26.61
CA SER A 31 34.88 11.07 -25.56
C SER A 31 34.28 10.13 -24.51
N PRO A 32 34.19 10.53 -23.22
CA PRO A 32 33.65 9.68 -22.17
C PRO A 32 32.19 9.33 -22.46
N GLN A 33 31.94 8.09 -22.89
CA GLN A 33 30.60 7.61 -23.15
C GLN A 33 29.82 7.51 -21.84
N LYS A 34 28.67 8.20 -21.83
CA LYS A 34 27.69 8.19 -20.76
C LYS A 34 27.25 6.75 -20.50
N ALA A 35 27.41 6.29 -19.26
CA ALA A 35 27.24 4.87 -18.90
C ALA A 35 25.89 4.28 -19.37
N PRO A 36 25.85 3.02 -19.84
CA PRO A 36 24.65 2.40 -20.41
C PRO A 36 23.65 1.97 -19.33
N SER A 37 23.01 2.95 -18.68
CA SER A 37 22.04 2.73 -17.59
C SER A 37 20.71 2.10 -18.02
N GLY A 38 20.57 1.72 -19.28
CA GLY A 38 19.40 1.01 -19.84
C GLY A 38 19.53 -0.51 -19.78
N SER A 39 20.59 -1.06 -20.41
CA SER A 39 20.70 -2.50 -20.68
C SER A 39 20.71 -3.39 -19.44
N LEU A 40 21.24 -2.90 -18.31
CA LEU A 40 21.33 -3.67 -17.06
C LEU A 40 19.98 -4.15 -16.49
N LYS A 41 18.84 -3.60 -16.93
CA LYS A 41 17.50 -4.01 -16.49
C LYS A 41 16.89 -5.13 -17.36
N GLU A 42 17.40 -5.29 -18.57
CA GLU A 42 16.92 -6.20 -19.62
C GLU A 42 17.75 -7.49 -19.69
N LEU A 43 18.83 -7.58 -18.91
CA LEU A 43 19.65 -8.79 -18.77
C LEU A 43 18.80 -9.98 -18.28
N THR A 44 18.93 -11.11 -18.99
CA THR A 44 18.30 -12.39 -18.66
C THR A 44 19.32 -13.53 -18.73
N PHE A 45 18.93 -14.74 -18.35
CA PHE A 45 19.76 -15.94 -18.55
C PHE A 45 20.04 -16.24 -20.03
N GLY A 46 19.27 -15.65 -20.97
CA GLY A 46 19.48 -15.77 -22.41
C GLY A 46 20.32 -14.66 -23.03
N THR A 47 20.85 -13.70 -22.25
CA THR A 47 21.73 -12.64 -22.77
C THR A 47 23.06 -13.24 -23.25
N GLY A 48 23.48 -12.88 -24.46
CA GLY A 48 24.68 -13.45 -25.09
C GLY A 48 26.00 -12.92 -24.51
N ASP A 49 27.02 -13.78 -24.46
CA ASP A 49 28.34 -13.49 -23.88
C ASP A 49 29.00 -12.21 -24.43
N GLY A 50 28.74 -11.85 -25.69
CA GLY A 50 29.29 -10.64 -26.32
C GLY A 50 28.73 -9.33 -25.73
N GLU A 51 27.51 -9.33 -25.20
CA GLU A 51 26.92 -8.19 -24.51
C GLU A 51 27.37 -8.13 -23.05
N LEU A 52 27.58 -9.29 -22.42
CA LEU A 52 28.11 -9.41 -21.07
C LEU A 52 29.60 -9.01 -21.00
N GLY A 53 30.41 -9.35 -22.01
CA GLY A 53 31.87 -9.15 -22.00
C GLY A 53 32.31 -7.73 -21.61
N GLN A 54 31.73 -6.71 -22.24
CA GLN A 54 32.03 -5.30 -22.00
C GLN A 54 31.64 -4.82 -20.58
N LEU A 55 30.70 -5.53 -19.93
CA LEU A 55 30.20 -5.20 -18.59
C LEU A 55 30.99 -5.90 -17.47
N LEU A 56 31.73 -6.96 -17.81
CA LEU A 56 32.47 -7.81 -16.86
C LEU A 56 33.97 -7.47 -16.78
N GLU A 57 34.47 -6.51 -17.56
CA GLU A 57 35.90 -6.13 -17.66
C GLU A 57 36.52 -5.66 -16.33
N SER A 58 35.72 -5.30 -15.32
CA SER A 58 36.19 -4.92 -13.99
C SER A 58 35.28 -5.45 -12.88
N PRO A 59 35.81 -5.71 -11.66
CA PRO A 59 34.98 -6.10 -10.51
C PRO A 59 33.88 -5.09 -10.17
N ALA A 60 34.09 -3.80 -10.46
CA ALA A 60 33.09 -2.75 -10.31
C ALA A 60 31.95 -2.89 -11.35
N GLY A 61 32.28 -3.25 -12.59
CA GLY A 61 31.30 -3.58 -13.63
C GLY A 61 30.46 -4.81 -13.27
N VAL A 62 31.11 -5.91 -12.86
CA VAL A 62 30.44 -7.12 -12.36
C VAL A 62 29.47 -6.79 -11.21
N SER A 63 29.91 -5.97 -10.25
CA SER A 63 29.05 -5.50 -9.15
C SER A 63 27.85 -4.68 -9.66
N GLY A 64 28.08 -3.71 -10.56
CA GLY A 64 27.02 -2.91 -11.17
C GLY A 64 25.97 -3.74 -11.91
N VAL A 65 26.40 -4.76 -12.66
CA VAL A 65 25.53 -5.74 -13.32
C VAL A 65 24.66 -6.47 -12.31
N VAL A 66 25.27 -7.08 -11.28
CA VAL A 66 24.54 -7.84 -10.26
C VAL A 66 23.51 -6.96 -9.54
N LEU A 67 23.85 -5.72 -9.23
CA LEU A 67 22.94 -4.78 -8.55
C LEU A 67 21.78 -4.32 -9.44
N GLY A 68 22.03 -4.05 -10.73
CA GLY A 68 20.97 -3.76 -11.71
C GLY A 68 19.99 -4.93 -11.86
N CYS A 69 20.50 -6.15 -11.94
CA CYS A 69 19.69 -7.37 -11.96
C CYS A 69 18.86 -7.57 -10.69
N GLN A 70 19.40 -7.22 -9.51
CA GLN A 70 18.64 -7.27 -8.25
C GLN A 70 17.50 -6.26 -8.23
N GLU A 71 17.75 -5.00 -8.61
CA GLU A 71 16.70 -3.96 -8.67
C GLU A 71 15.60 -4.31 -9.67
N ALA A 72 15.97 -4.74 -10.88
CA ALA A 72 15.01 -5.15 -11.91
C ALA A 72 14.17 -6.37 -11.47
N SER A 73 14.78 -7.32 -10.74
CA SER A 73 14.06 -8.50 -10.24
C SER A 73 13.13 -8.19 -9.07
N LEU A 74 13.52 -7.29 -8.15
CA LEU A 74 12.63 -6.80 -7.10
C LEU A 74 11.44 -6.01 -7.67
N ALA A 75 11.65 -5.21 -8.72
CA ALA A 75 10.57 -4.51 -9.41
C ALA A 75 9.57 -5.48 -10.07
N ARG A 76 10.07 -6.51 -10.79
CA ARG A 76 9.22 -7.56 -11.38
C ARG A 76 8.44 -8.34 -10.32
N LEU A 77 9.10 -8.79 -9.25
CA LEU A 77 8.44 -9.47 -8.14
C LEU A 77 7.38 -8.58 -7.49
N SER A 78 7.67 -7.31 -7.21
CA SER A 78 6.69 -6.42 -6.58
C SER A 78 5.45 -6.15 -7.44
N ALA A 79 5.55 -6.24 -8.77
CA ALA A 79 4.42 -6.15 -9.68
C ALA A 79 3.57 -7.44 -9.65
N LEU A 80 4.20 -8.61 -9.76
CA LEU A 80 3.52 -9.92 -9.66
C LEU A 80 2.77 -10.07 -8.33
N LEU A 81 3.43 -9.72 -7.22
CA LEU A 81 2.82 -9.71 -5.88
C LEU A 81 1.64 -8.74 -5.76
N GLN A 82 1.68 -7.61 -6.47
CA GLN A 82 0.56 -6.66 -6.50
C GLN A 82 -0.63 -7.23 -7.26
N GLU A 83 -0.39 -7.93 -8.36
CA GLU A 83 -1.42 -8.62 -9.15
C GLU A 83 -2.09 -9.75 -8.34
N GLU A 84 -1.30 -10.59 -7.65
CA GLU A 84 -1.81 -11.63 -6.74
C GLU A 84 -2.68 -11.05 -5.60
N LEU A 85 -2.34 -9.86 -5.07
CA LEU A 85 -3.06 -9.20 -3.97
C LEU A 85 -4.32 -8.41 -4.40
N LEU A 86 -4.47 -8.11 -5.70
CA LEU A 86 -5.53 -7.27 -6.25
C LEU A 86 -6.45 -7.97 -7.26
N GLY A 87 -6.00 -9.10 -7.83
CA GLY A 87 -6.54 -9.75 -9.03
C GLY A 87 -6.01 -9.13 -10.33
N PRO A 88 -6.00 -9.86 -11.46
CA PRO A 88 -5.58 -9.32 -12.77
C PRO A 88 -6.48 -8.17 -13.21
N GLU A 89 -5.90 -7.09 -13.74
CA GLU A 89 -6.66 -5.85 -14.04
C GLU A 89 -7.74 -6.04 -15.11
N GLU A 90 -7.51 -6.89 -16.12
CA GLU A 90 -8.53 -7.25 -17.12
C GLU A 90 -9.77 -7.89 -16.47
N GLY A 91 -9.55 -8.81 -15.52
CA GLY A 91 -10.63 -9.46 -14.77
C GLY A 91 -11.40 -8.48 -13.87
N GLN A 92 -10.72 -7.48 -13.32
CA GLN A 92 -11.38 -6.38 -12.58
C GLN A 92 -12.27 -5.55 -13.51
N GLN A 93 -11.75 -5.12 -14.67
CA GLN A 93 -12.49 -4.30 -15.64
C GLN A 93 -13.72 -5.03 -16.20
N LEU A 94 -13.61 -6.34 -16.46
CA LEU A 94 -14.75 -7.17 -16.89
C LEU A 94 -15.83 -7.28 -15.80
N LEU A 95 -15.44 -7.42 -14.53
CA LEU A 95 -16.37 -7.43 -13.40
C LEU A 95 -17.07 -6.08 -13.20
N GLU A 96 -16.34 -4.97 -13.32
CA GLU A 96 -16.93 -3.62 -13.30
C GLU A 96 -17.93 -3.43 -14.43
N ALA A 97 -17.58 -3.84 -15.66
CA ALA A 97 -18.46 -3.79 -16.83
C ALA A 97 -19.74 -4.63 -16.65
N GLU A 98 -19.65 -5.86 -16.12
CA GLU A 98 -20.83 -6.67 -15.82
C GLU A 98 -21.70 -6.09 -14.69
N LEU A 99 -21.14 -5.32 -13.76
CA LEU A 99 -21.90 -4.68 -12.68
C LEU A 99 -22.61 -3.38 -13.10
N VAL A 100 -22.32 -2.83 -14.29
CA VAL A 100 -23.00 -1.63 -14.81
C VAL A 100 -24.52 -1.86 -14.93
N GLY A 101 -25.30 -0.96 -14.33
CA GLY A 101 -26.77 -0.99 -14.38
C GLY A 101 -27.43 -2.07 -13.52
N LYS A 102 -26.66 -2.97 -12.88
CA LYS A 102 -27.19 -3.95 -11.92
C LYS A 102 -27.73 -3.25 -10.66
N ARG A 103 -28.62 -3.95 -9.95
CA ARG A 103 -29.25 -3.51 -8.68
C ARG A 103 -29.43 -4.72 -7.76
N TRP A 104 -30.09 -4.55 -6.61
CA TRP A 104 -30.40 -5.63 -5.66
C TRP A 104 -30.98 -6.90 -6.30
N ALA A 105 -31.83 -6.80 -7.32
CA ALA A 105 -32.41 -7.96 -8.01
C ALA A 105 -31.39 -8.85 -8.77
N ALA A 106 -30.14 -8.40 -8.93
CA ALA A 106 -29.04 -9.18 -9.51
C ALA A 106 -28.00 -9.62 -8.45
N LEU A 107 -28.29 -9.41 -7.17
CA LEU A 107 -27.41 -9.70 -6.04
C LEU A 107 -28.11 -10.66 -5.08
N SER A 108 -27.38 -11.67 -4.59
CA SER A 108 -27.84 -12.52 -3.49
C SER A 108 -27.42 -11.89 -2.16
N VAL A 109 -28.33 -11.70 -1.21
CA VAL A 109 -27.98 -11.31 0.16
C VAL A 109 -27.40 -12.55 0.87
N LEU A 110 -26.19 -12.45 1.40
CA LEU A 110 -25.53 -13.56 2.10
C LEU A 110 -25.70 -13.48 3.62
N ASP A 111 -25.87 -12.27 4.16
CA ASP A 111 -26.14 -12.01 5.57
C ASP A 111 -27.13 -10.84 5.69
N PRO A 112 -28.26 -10.97 6.40
CA PRO A 112 -29.19 -9.87 6.66
C PRO A 112 -28.62 -8.80 7.61
N GLN A 113 -27.58 -9.09 8.37
CA GLN A 113 -26.87 -8.13 9.23
C GLN A 113 -25.67 -7.50 8.49
N PRO A 114 -25.27 -6.27 8.85
CA PRO A 114 -24.03 -5.70 8.33
C PRO A 114 -22.82 -6.41 8.93
N CYS A 115 -21.91 -6.85 8.07
CA CYS A 115 -20.65 -7.50 8.46
C CYS A 115 -19.58 -6.52 8.98
N CYS A 116 -19.78 -5.22 8.77
CA CYS A 116 -18.93 -4.15 9.32
C CYS A 116 -19.74 -2.84 9.35
N GLN A 117 -19.51 -2.00 10.38
CA GLN A 117 -20.10 -0.67 10.51
C GLN A 117 -18.99 0.37 10.66
N SER A 118 -18.66 1.07 9.55
CA SER A 118 -17.72 2.20 9.58
C SER A 118 -18.35 3.44 10.23
N GLY A 119 -17.59 4.53 10.34
CA GLY A 119 -18.14 5.85 10.63
C GLY A 119 -19.21 6.28 9.61
N ASP A 120 -18.94 6.09 8.32
CA ASP A 120 -19.75 6.61 7.21
C ASP A 120 -20.88 5.70 6.69
N ALA A 121 -20.85 4.40 6.95
CA ALA A 121 -21.71 3.42 6.26
C ALA A 121 -22.00 2.15 7.07
N TRP A 122 -22.86 1.30 6.50
CA TRP A 122 -23.02 -0.11 6.84
C TRP A 122 -22.58 -0.96 5.64
N TYR A 123 -21.87 -2.06 5.88
CA TYR A 123 -21.41 -2.98 4.84
C TYR A 123 -22.12 -4.33 4.94
N PHE A 124 -22.78 -4.77 3.88
CA PHE A 124 -23.45 -6.07 3.79
C PHE A 124 -22.73 -7.02 2.84
N ARG A 125 -22.71 -8.32 3.17
CA ARG A 125 -22.17 -9.36 2.28
C ARG A 125 -23.20 -9.70 1.20
N VAL A 126 -22.81 -9.56 -0.06
CA VAL A 126 -23.63 -9.93 -1.21
C VAL A 126 -22.88 -10.86 -2.16
N GLY A 127 -23.57 -11.84 -2.72
CA GLY A 127 -23.04 -12.75 -3.73
C GLY A 127 -23.46 -12.30 -5.13
N PHE A 128 -22.50 -12.24 -6.05
CA PHE A 128 -22.73 -11.96 -7.47
C PHE A 128 -22.15 -13.09 -8.33
N THR A 129 -22.91 -13.57 -9.30
CA THR A 129 -22.47 -14.66 -10.20
C THR A 129 -21.76 -14.05 -11.40
N PHE A 130 -20.46 -14.34 -11.54
CA PHE A 130 -19.58 -13.84 -12.59
C PHE A 130 -18.78 -15.01 -13.17
N GLN A 131 -18.76 -15.16 -14.50
CA GLN A 131 -18.00 -16.22 -15.20
C GLN A 131 -18.19 -17.64 -14.59
N HIS A 132 -19.44 -17.99 -14.25
CA HIS A 132 -19.83 -19.25 -13.57
C HIS A 132 -19.35 -19.44 -12.12
N SER A 133 -18.69 -18.45 -11.51
CA SER A 133 -18.30 -18.43 -10.11
C SER A 133 -19.18 -17.50 -9.28
N GLN A 134 -19.46 -17.85 -8.02
CA GLN A 134 -20.17 -16.96 -7.08
C GLN A 134 -19.15 -16.13 -6.29
N LEU A 135 -18.97 -14.87 -6.67
CA LEU A 135 -18.10 -13.93 -5.98
C LEU A 135 -18.79 -13.33 -4.76
N GLN A 136 -18.05 -13.10 -3.66
CA GLN A 136 -18.52 -12.29 -2.54
C GLN A 136 -18.04 -10.85 -2.71
N LEU A 137 -18.99 -9.91 -2.68
CA LEU A 137 -18.76 -8.47 -2.76
C LEU A 137 -19.35 -7.79 -1.52
N ALA A 138 -19.00 -6.52 -1.28
CA ALA A 138 -19.61 -5.71 -0.24
C ALA A 138 -20.56 -4.67 -0.81
N ALA A 139 -21.81 -4.67 -0.32
CA ALA A 139 -22.74 -3.57 -0.54
C ALA A 139 -22.57 -2.54 0.59
N LYS A 140 -21.88 -1.43 0.29
CA LYS A 140 -21.75 -0.26 1.17
C LYS A 140 -23.00 0.61 1.04
N VAL A 141 -23.76 0.72 2.12
CA VAL A 141 -24.92 1.60 2.25
C VAL A 141 -24.50 2.80 3.11
N PRO A 142 -24.35 4.03 2.56
CA PRO A 142 -23.98 5.20 3.35
C PRO A 142 -25.05 5.56 4.38
N LYS A 143 -24.62 6.08 5.53
CA LYS A 143 -25.52 6.58 6.58
C LYS A 143 -26.18 7.90 6.14
N PRO A 144 -27.35 8.25 6.71
CA PRO A 144 -27.91 9.60 6.59
C PRO A 144 -26.84 10.68 6.88
N CYS A 145 -26.88 11.77 6.12
CA CYS A 145 -25.90 12.85 6.12
C CYS A 145 -24.48 12.52 5.60
N CYS A 146 -24.14 11.25 5.32
CA CYS A 146 -22.82 10.86 4.79
C CYS A 146 -22.84 10.72 3.26
N SER A 147 -22.50 11.80 2.53
CA SER A 147 -22.35 11.75 1.07
C SER A 147 -20.93 11.35 0.66
N SER A 148 -20.71 10.09 0.29
CA SER A 148 -19.47 9.65 -0.37
C SER A 148 -19.31 10.36 -1.71
N LEU A 149 -18.10 10.87 -2.03
CA LEU A 149 -17.88 11.55 -3.30
C LEU A 149 -17.91 10.60 -4.50
N ALA A 150 -18.40 11.13 -5.63
CA ALA A 150 -18.34 10.49 -6.95
C ALA A 150 -16.92 10.21 -7.49
N VAL A 151 -15.87 10.54 -6.72
CA VAL A 151 -14.44 10.58 -7.09
C VAL A 151 -13.74 9.22 -6.93
N GLN A 152 -14.30 8.26 -6.18
CA GLN A 152 -13.67 6.94 -5.99
C GLN A 152 -13.31 6.24 -7.31
N SER A 153 -14.12 6.40 -8.36
CA SER A 153 -13.89 5.80 -9.68
C SER A 153 -12.81 6.48 -10.54
N SER A 154 -12.11 7.50 -10.04
CA SER A 154 -10.97 8.13 -10.70
C SER A 154 -9.66 8.05 -9.90
N LEU A 155 -9.61 7.22 -8.84
CA LEU A 155 -8.43 7.07 -7.98
C LEU A 155 -7.41 6.04 -8.49
N GLY A 156 -7.79 5.13 -9.40
CA GLY A 156 -6.98 4.00 -9.81
C GLY A 156 -6.91 2.87 -8.77
N THR A 157 -6.29 1.76 -9.16
CA THR A 157 -6.09 0.56 -8.33
C THR A 157 -4.97 0.77 -7.32
N HIS A 158 -5.23 0.57 -6.02
CA HIS A 158 -4.21 0.66 -4.97
C HIS A 158 -4.55 -0.23 -3.75
N CYS A 159 -3.55 -0.94 -3.21
CA CYS A 159 -3.72 -1.93 -2.14
C CYS A 159 -4.41 -1.42 -0.87
N SER A 160 -4.29 -0.12 -0.56
CA SER A 160 -4.85 0.49 0.67
C SER A 160 -5.98 1.49 0.45
N ILE A 161 -6.64 1.44 -0.71
CA ILE A 161 -7.83 2.24 -1.03
C ILE A 161 -8.99 1.28 -1.34
N GLN A 162 -10.20 1.57 -0.85
CA GLN A 162 -11.38 0.74 -1.15
C GLN A 162 -11.78 0.88 -2.63
N ARG A 163 -11.84 -0.25 -3.36
CA ARG A 163 -12.24 -0.28 -4.78
C ARG A 163 -13.76 -0.11 -4.89
N LEU A 164 -14.21 0.75 -5.80
CA LEU A 164 -15.63 0.95 -6.11
C LEU A 164 -15.95 0.35 -7.47
N LEU A 165 -16.55 -0.85 -7.49
CA LEU A 165 -16.92 -1.56 -8.72
C LEU A 165 -18.18 -0.99 -9.40
N GLY A 166 -19.06 -0.35 -8.63
CA GLY A 166 -20.34 0.14 -9.17
C GLY A 166 -21.15 0.95 -8.16
N ARG A 167 -22.14 1.69 -8.66
CA ARG A 167 -23.07 2.49 -7.85
C ARG A 167 -24.49 2.38 -8.40
N PHE A 168 -25.48 2.26 -7.53
CA PHE A 168 -26.90 2.37 -7.89
C PHE A 168 -27.70 3.02 -6.77
N THR A 169 -28.95 3.40 -7.05
CA THR A 169 -29.90 3.91 -6.04
C THR A 169 -31.17 3.08 -6.13
N ASP A 170 -31.54 2.42 -5.04
CA ASP A 170 -32.69 1.50 -5.01
C ASP A 170 -33.22 1.32 -3.57
N ARG A 171 -34.40 0.73 -3.42
CA ARG A 171 -34.94 0.36 -2.10
C ARG A 171 -34.19 -0.87 -1.58
N LEU A 172 -33.85 -0.88 -0.29
CA LEU A 172 -33.21 -2.06 0.30
C LEU A 172 -34.15 -3.27 0.31
N PRO A 173 -33.63 -4.50 0.13
CA PRO A 173 -34.35 -5.73 0.45
C PRO A 173 -34.86 -5.70 1.89
N ARG A 174 -36.07 -6.23 2.13
CA ARG A 174 -36.70 -6.23 3.46
C ARG A 174 -35.96 -7.11 4.48
N GLU A 175 -35.10 -8.00 4.01
CA GLU A 175 -34.22 -8.84 4.82
C GLU A 175 -33.06 -8.07 5.46
N LEU A 176 -32.61 -6.95 4.86
CA LEU A 176 -31.48 -6.19 5.40
C LEU A 176 -31.87 -5.36 6.63
N VAL A 177 -31.16 -5.57 7.72
CA VAL A 177 -31.32 -4.82 8.97
C VAL A 177 -30.32 -3.67 9.00
N LEU A 178 -30.80 -2.44 9.22
CA LEU A 178 -29.96 -1.25 9.42
C LEU A 178 -29.91 -0.89 10.91
N PRO A 179 -28.80 -1.15 11.63
CA PRO A 179 -28.64 -0.78 13.04
C PRO A 179 -28.70 0.73 13.25
N GLY A 180 -29.48 1.16 14.25
CA GLY A 180 -29.48 2.55 14.74
C GLY A 180 -30.41 3.53 14.03
N ILE A 181 -31.32 3.09 13.14
CA ILE A 181 -32.39 3.95 12.63
C ILE A 181 -33.56 3.97 13.64
N PRO A 182 -33.85 5.11 14.32
CA PRO A 182 -34.96 5.19 15.26
C PRO A 182 -36.29 5.09 14.51
N GLY A 183 -37.07 4.04 14.82
CA GLY A 183 -38.41 3.81 14.25
C GLY A 183 -38.75 2.34 13.97
N ALA A 184 -37.76 1.46 13.80
CA ALA A 184 -38.00 0.08 13.36
C ALA A 184 -38.11 -0.98 14.49
N GLN A 185 -37.59 -0.72 15.69
CA GLN A 185 -37.34 -1.76 16.71
C GLN A 185 -38.28 -1.73 17.93
N SER A 186 -39.35 -0.94 17.92
CA SER A 186 -40.33 -0.87 19.03
C SER A 186 -41.71 -1.44 18.64
N ARG A 187 -41.75 -2.67 18.11
CA ARG A 187 -43.01 -3.39 17.86
C ARG A 187 -43.37 -4.27 19.07
N GLY A 188 -43.81 -3.63 20.15
CA GLY A 188 -44.37 -4.33 21.32
C GLY A 188 -45.64 -5.12 20.97
N PRO A 189 -46.04 -6.10 21.78
CA PRO A 189 -47.19 -6.96 21.52
C PRO A 189 -48.52 -6.25 21.83
N SER A 190 -48.88 -5.28 21.00
CA SER A 190 -50.20 -4.61 21.02
C SER A 190 -50.82 -4.56 19.62
N ARG A 191 -52.15 -4.65 19.58
CA ARG A 191 -52.92 -5.16 18.44
C ARG A 191 -53.66 -4.05 17.71
N GLU A 192 -53.01 -3.42 16.75
CA GLU A 192 -53.69 -2.63 15.71
C GLU A 192 -52.85 -2.60 14.41
N GLN A 193 -53.53 -2.45 13.27
CA GLN A 193 -52.89 -2.47 11.95
C GLN A 193 -52.57 -1.05 11.47
N PRO A 194 -51.29 -0.69 11.25
CA PRO A 194 -50.97 0.53 10.52
C PRO A 194 -51.34 0.36 9.05
N ALA A 195 -52.23 1.22 8.54
CA ALA A 195 -52.50 1.28 7.12
C ALA A 195 -51.24 1.74 6.37
N CYS A 196 -50.87 1.03 5.29
CA CYS A 196 -49.75 1.32 4.38
C CYS A 196 -48.38 1.57 5.06
N PRO A 197 -47.46 0.58 5.10
CA PRO A 197 -46.09 0.86 5.52
C PRO A 197 -45.48 1.94 4.62
N ALA A 198 -44.98 3.01 5.22
CA ALA A 198 -44.42 4.15 4.50
C ALA A 198 -43.34 3.68 3.50
N PRO A 199 -43.31 4.21 2.26
CA PRO A 199 -42.33 3.77 1.27
C PRO A 199 -40.91 3.95 1.79
N GLN A 200 -40.20 2.84 1.98
CA GLN A 200 -38.77 2.90 2.34
C GLN A 200 -38.03 3.74 1.28
N PRO A 201 -37.24 4.75 1.69
CA PRO A 201 -36.52 5.59 0.76
C PRO A 201 -35.54 4.75 -0.05
N ALA A 202 -35.42 5.05 -1.35
CA ALA A 202 -34.35 4.49 -2.15
C ALA A 202 -33.02 5.09 -1.68
N LEU A 203 -32.11 4.26 -1.20
CA LEU A 203 -30.79 4.68 -0.74
C LEU A 203 -29.77 4.46 -1.86
N GLN A 204 -28.70 5.25 -1.84
CA GLN A 204 -27.53 4.95 -2.65
C GLN A 204 -26.84 3.70 -2.09
N VAL A 205 -26.39 2.84 -2.99
CA VAL A 205 -25.62 1.63 -2.69
C VAL A 205 -24.36 1.67 -3.55
N LEU A 206 -23.22 1.44 -2.91
CA LEU A 206 -21.91 1.37 -3.53
C LEU A 206 -21.42 -0.08 -3.44
N LEU A 207 -21.07 -0.68 -4.58
CA LEU A 207 -20.53 -2.04 -4.64
C LEU A 207 -19.01 -1.99 -4.58
N CYS A 208 -18.43 -2.66 -3.60
CA CYS A 208 -16.99 -2.77 -3.41
C CYS A 208 -16.51 -4.21 -3.62
N ALA A 209 -15.31 -4.37 -4.17
CA ALA A 209 -14.69 -5.67 -4.37
C ALA A 209 -14.37 -6.34 -3.02
N GLU A 210 -13.95 -5.55 -2.04
CA GLU A 210 -13.47 -6.05 -0.75
C GLU A 210 -14.57 -6.11 0.31
N VAL A 211 -14.71 -7.29 0.94
CA VAL A 211 -15.57 -7.51 2.11
C VAL A 211 -14.79 -7.19 3.40
N PRO A 212 -15.12 -6.11 4.12
CA PRO A 212 -14.51 -5.83 5.43
C PRO A 212 -14.93 -6.87 6.47
N GLN A 213 -14.01 -7.19 7.39
CA GLN A 213 -14.30 -7.99 8.59
C GLN A 213 -14.65 -7.11 9.79
N GLN A 214 -14.00 -5.95 9.90
CA GLN A 214 -14.11 -5.01 11.02
C GLN A 214 -13.45 -3.68 10.64
N THR A 215 -13.70 -2.62 11.42
CA THR A 215 -12.92 -1.38 11.40
C THR A 215 -11.61 -1.51 12.19
N LEU A 216 -10.69 -0.57 12.00
CA LEU A 216 -9.52 -0.43 12.87
C LEU A 216 -9.93 -0.06 14.31
N ALA A 217 -11.02 0.68 14.49
CA ALA A 217 -11.59 0.99 15.80
C ALA A 217 -11.96 -0.28 16.59
N GLU A 218 -12.68 -1.20 15.94
CA GLU A 218 -13.10 -2.48 16.53
C GLU A 218 -11.90 -3.39 16.80
N PHE A 219 -10.94 -3.48 15.88
CA PHE A 219 -9.71 -4.24 16.08
C PHE A 219 -8.92 -3.74 17.30
N VAL A 220 -8.68 -2.42 17.39
CA VAL A 220 -7.97 -1.80 18.52
C VAL A 220 -8.72 -2.01 19.84
N LYS A 221 -10.06 -1.96 19.83
CA LYS A 221 -10.88 -2.25 21.01
C LYS A 221 -10.79 -3.72 21.45
N GLY A 222 -10.66 -4.65 20.50
CA GLY A 222 -10.53 -6.08 20.78
C GLY A 222 -9.11 -6.52 21.16
N SER A 223 -8.07 -5.83 20.68
CA SER A 223 -6.67 -6.28 20.76
C SER A 223 -5.95 -5.99 22.08
N HIS A 224 -6.58 -5.32 23.06
CA HIS A 224 -5.97 -5.03 24.37
C HIS A 224 -5.33 -6.24 25.08
N ALA A 225 -5.93 -7.42 24.95
CA ALA A 225 -5.38 -8.65 25.52
C ALA A 225 -4.13 -9.14 24.76
N LEU A 226 -4.10 -8.96 23.44
CA LEU A 226 -3.02 -9.35 22.53
C LEU A 226 -1.79 -8.43 22.68
N HIS A 227 -2.00 -7.12 22.86
CA HIS A 227 -0.91 -6.17 23.14
C HIS A 227 -0.24 -6.47 24.48
N ARG A 228 -0.99 -6.85 25.52
CA ARG A 228 -0.40 -7.28 26.81
C ARG A 228 0.35 -8.60 26.72
N SER A 229 -0.19 -9.60 26.02
CA SER A 229 0.40 -10.94 25.96
C SER A 229 1.59 -11.05 25.01
N SER A 230 1.63 -10.21 23.96
CA SER A 230 2.60 -10.34 22.86
C SER A 230 3.00 -8.99 22.25
N PRO A 231 3.47 -8.00 23.04
CA PRO A 231 3.60 -6.62 22.60
C PRO A 231 4.48 -6.45 21.34
N GLY A 232 5.57 -7.21 21.21
CA GLY A 232 6.41 -7.17 20.00
C GLY A 232 5.72 -7.64 18.72
N HIS A 233 4.78 -8.58 18.79
CA HIS A 233 4.01 -9.03 17.62
C HIS A 233 2.92 -8.01 17.28
N TYR A 234 2.19 -7.54 18.31
CA TYR A 234 1.13 -6.55 18.13
C TYR A 234 1.66 -5.20 17.62
N GLU A 235 2.79 -4.72 18.12
CA GLU A 235 3.38 -3.46 17.66
C GLU A 235 4.03 -3.58 16.28
N ARG A 236 4.51 -4.77 15.88
CA ARG A 236 4.87 -5.05 14.47
C ARG A 236 3.65 -4.93 13.55
N LEU A 237 2.53 -5.54 13.94
CA LEU A 237 1.27 -5.46 13.21
C LEU A 237 0.78 -4.01 13.12
N GLY A 238 0.86 -3.24 14.21
CA GLY A 238 0.62 -1.79 14.22
C GLY A 238 1.49 -1.03 13.21
N CYS A 239 2.80 -1.28 13.18
CA CYS A 239 3.70 -0.70 12.18
C CYS A 239 3.31 -1.05 10.73
N LEU A 240 2.87 -2.28 10.46
CA LEU A 240 2.44 -2.74 9.13
C LEU A 240 1.12 -2.09 8.69
N LEU A 241 0.17 -1.91 9.62
CA LEU A 241 -1.10 -1.20 9.37
C LEU A 241 -0.84 0.30 9.09
N LEU A 242 0.01 0.94 9.90
CA LEU A 242 0.44 2.33 9.70
C LEU A 242 1.20 2.52 8.37
N LEU A 243 2.01 1.54 7.95
CA LEU A 243 2.72 1.56 6.67
C LEU A 243 1.76 1.51 5.48
N GLN A 244 0.78 0.59 5.50
CA GLN A 244 -0.29 0.52 4.50
C GLN A 244 -1.05 1.84 4.40
N LEU A 245 -1.39 2.43 5.55
CA LEU A 245 -2.03 3.73 5.60
C LEU A 245 -1.16 4.82 4.95
N CYS A 246 0.14 4.91 5.27
CA CYS A 246 1.02 5.90 4.65
C CYS A 246 1.09 5.78 3.12
N LEU A 247 1.16 4.55 2.59
CA LEU A 247 1.10 4.29 1.14
C LEU A 247 -0.22 4.78 0.52
N GLY A 248 -1.35 4.48 1.16
CA GLY A 248 -2.66 5.00 0.72
C GLY A 248 -2.75 6.52 0.74
N LEU A 249 -2.19 7.18 1.76
CA LEU A 249 -2.16 8.63 1.88
C LEU A 249 -1.24 9.30 0.84
N GLU A 250 -0.10 8.69 0.50
CA GLU A 250 0.78 9.15 -0.58
C GLU A 250 0.08 9.07 -1.94
N HIS A 251 -0.64 7.97 -2.22
CA HIS A 251 -1.41 7.81 -3.45
C HIS A 251 -2.52 8.86 -3.58
N LEU A 252 -3.33 9.07 -2.53
CA LEU A 252 -4.39 10.08 -2.51
C LEU A 252 -3.86 11.51 -2.69
N ARG A 253 -2.71 11.81 -2.09
CA ARG A 253 -1.99 13.08 -2.25
C ARG A 253 -1.54 13.29 -3.70
N GLY A 254 -1.04 12.25 -4.37
CA GLY A 254 -0.71 12.27 -5.80
C GLY A 254 -1.93 12.55 -6.71
N GLN A 255 -3.10 12.06 -6.34
CA GLN A 255 -4.36 12.29 -7.06
C GLN A 255 -5.05 13.63 -6.69
N ASN A 256 -4.41 14.49 -5.89
CA ASN A 256 -4.98 15.76 -5.40
C ASN A 256 -6.35 15.64 -4.68
N VAL A 257 -6.66 14.47 -4.12
CA VAL A 257 -7.94 14.24 -3.45
C VAL A 257 -7.88 14.75 -2.01
N VAL A 258 -8.68 15.78 -1.72
CA VAL A 258 -8.89 16.28 -0.36
C VAL A 258 -9.39 15.13 0.52
N GLN A 259 -8.69 14.90 1.62
CA GLN A 259 -8.88 13.74 2.46
C GLN A 259 -10.10 13.92 3.38
N GLY A 260 -10.89 12.84 3.56
CA GLY A 260 -11.92 12.79 4.58
C GLY A 260 -11.37 12.64 6.00
N ASP A 261 -12.25 12.54 6.99
CA ASP A 261 -11.84 12.32 8.38
C ASP A 261 -11.10 10.98 8.56
N LEU A 262 -9.83 11.07 8.99
CA LEU A 262 -8.93 9.93 9.19
C LEU A 262 -9.02 9.44 10.64
N CYS A 263 -10.15 8.82 10.94
CA CYS A 263 -10.43 8.18 12.22
C CYS A 263 -10.38 6.64 12.09
N PRO A 264 -10.08 5.87 13.16
CA PRO A 264 -10.07 4.40 13.13
C PRO A 264 -11.37 3.77 12.62
N GLU A 265 -12.49 4.46 12.77
CA GLU A 265 -13.84 4.07 12.36
C GLU A 265 -14.03 4.13 10.82
N ASN A 266 -13.19 4.90 10.11
CA ASN A 266 -13.20 5.04 8.65
C ASN A 266 -12.09 4.23 7.95
N LEU A 267 -11.34 3.43 8.71
CA LEU A 267 -10.32 2.52 8.21
C LEU A 267 -10.81 1.08 8.34
N LEU A 268 -10.93 0.37 7.22
CA LEU A 268 -11.44 -0.99 7.17
C LEU A 268 -10.31 -2.01 7.18
N LEU A 269 -10.54 -3.15 7.81
CA LEU A 269 -9.64 -4.30 7.76
C LEU A 269 -10.30 -5.45 6.97
N VAL A 270 -9.57 -5.95 5.97
CA VAL A 270 -9.99 -6.98 5.02
C VAL A 270 -9.01 -8.15 5.08
N GLN A 271 -9.49 -9.38 5.02
CA GLN A 271 -8.63 -10.55 4.93
C GLN A 271 -7.96 -10.60 3.55
N CYS A 272 -6.63 -10.71 3.50
CA CYS A 272 -5.95 -11.08 2.26
C CYS A 272 -6.37 -12.49 1.81
N PRO A 273 -6.40 -12.79 0.49
CA PRO A 273 -6.58 -14.15 0.00
C PRO A 273 -5.33 -14.98 0.35
N CYS A 274 -5.34 -15.62 1.53
CA CYS A 274 -4.28 -16.52 1.96
C CYS A 274 -4.66 -17.97 1.63
N PRO A 275 -3.73 -18.80 1.11
CA PRO A 275 -3.98 -20.23 0.97
C PRO A 275 -4.22 -20.86 2.37
N PRO A 276 -5.07 -21.89 2.48
CA PRO A 276 -5.61 -22.36 3.76
C PRO A 276 -4.55 -22.85 4.77
N GLN A 277 -3.33 -23.17 4.33
CA GLN A 277 -2.25 -23.61 5.21
C GLN A 277 -1.71 -22.53 6.17
N ARG A 278 -1.98 -21.23 5.97
CA ARG A 278 -1.58 -20.17 6.95
C ARG A 278 -2.38 -20.20 8.27
N GLN A 279 -3.40 -21.06 8.41
CA GLN A 279 -4.23 -21.17 9.63
C GLN A 279 -3.50 -21.68 10.90
N LYS A 280 -2.17 -21.89 10.85
CA LYS A 280 -1.31 -22.12 12.03
C LYS A 280 -0.55 -20.87 12.52
N GLU A 281 -0.71 -19.71 11.88
CA GLU A 281 -0.34 -18.43 12.50
C GLU A 281 -1.16 -18.23 13.80
N LEU A 282 -0.57 -17.63 14.85
CA LEU A 282 -1.26 -17.46 16.14
C LEU A 282 -2.56 -16.67 15.97
N LEU A 283 -3.64 -17.18 16.57
CA LEU A 283 -4.99 -16.64 16.47
C LEU A 283 -5.02 -15.12 16.77
N GLY A 284 -5.27 -14.31 15.74
CA GLY A 284 -5.35 -12.85 15.82
C GLY A 284 -4.11 -12.07 15.37
N LEU A 285 -3.06 -12.71 14.84
CA LEU A 285 -1.82 -12.04 14.39
C LEU A 285 -1.55 -12.05 12.88
N SER A 286 -2.43 -12.64 12.06
CA SER A 286 -2.30 -12.55 10.59
C SER A 286 -2.55 -11.12 10.11
N LEU A 287 -1.74 -10.63 9.17
CA LEU A 287 -1.81 -9.25 8.68
C LEU A 287 -3.03 -9.03 7.75
N PRO A 288 -4.01 -8.17 8.10
CA PRO A 288 -5.08 -7.80 7.19
C PRO A 288 -4.67 -6.64 6.27
N ARG A 289 -5.37 -6.53 5.14
CA ARG A 289 -5.29 -5.39 4.22
C ARG A 289 -6.10 -4.23 4.82
N LEU A 290 -5.45 -3.10 5.06
CA LEU A 290 -6.07 -1.88 5.57
C LEU A 290 -6.52 -0.99 4.40
N LEU A 291 -7.80 -0.63 4.36
CA LEU A 291 -8.39 0.20 3.31
C LEU A 291 -8.92 1.52 3.85
N ILE A 292 -8.54 2.62 3.19
CA ILE A 292 -9.20 3.92 3.33
C ILE A 292 -10.52 3.88 2.56
N SER A 293 -11.65 4.12 3.24
CA SER A 293 -12.99 3.94 2.66
C SER A 293 -13.81 5.23 2.53
N SER A 294 -13.48 6.27 3.30
CA SER A 294 -14.27 7.49 3.46
C SER A 294 -13.61 8.69 2.78
N PHE A 295 -14.21 9.16 1.69
CA PHE A 295 -13.72 10.29 0.90
C PHE A 295 -14.75 11.41 0.91
N PHE A 296 -14.62 12.31 1.88
CA PHE A 296 -15.53 13.41 2.12
C PHE A 296 -14.92 14.75 1.68
N LYS A 297 -15.72 15.58 1.01
CA LYS A 297 -15.63 17.03 1.16
C LYS A 297 -16.66 17.43 2.19
N VAL A 298 -16.28 18.29 3.14
CA VAL A 298 -17.26 19.06 3.91
C VAL A 298 -18.03 19.92 2.90
N GLN A 299 -19.34 19.73 2.79
CA GLN A 299 -20.17 20.70 2.09
C GLN A 299 -20.34 21.90 3.02
N GLU A 300 -19.72 23.03 2.66
CA GLU A 300 -20.08 24.32 3.23
C GLU A 300 -21.57 24.60 2.97
N LYS A 301 -22.42 24.33 3.96
CA LYS A 301 -23.75 24.94 4.02
C LYS A 301 -23.56 26.41 4.39
N GLN A 302 -23.28 27.24 3.39
CA GLN A 302 -23.30 28.69 3.56
C GLN A 302 -24.67 29.09 4.12
N ARG A 303 -24.70 29.53 5.39
CA ARG A 303 -25.85 30.19 5.99
C ARG A 303 -25.79 31.67 5.60
N PRO A 304 -26.76 32.19 4.84
CA PRO A 304 -26.85 33.63 4.62
C PRO A 304 -27.42 34.30 5.88
N CYS A 305 -26.56 34.77 6.79
CA CYS A 305 -26.96 35.62 7.91
C CYS A 305 -25.84 36.58 8.35
N SER A 306 -26.16 37.88 8.19
CA SER A 306 -26.14 38.91 9.24
C SER A 306 -24.95 39.02 10.19
N SER A 307 -24.41 40.24 10.27
CA SER A 307 -23.27 40.66 11.09
C SER A 307 -23.48 40.59 12.61
N SER A 308 -22.61 39.84 13.29
CA SER A 308 -22.16 40.12 14.66
C SER A 308 -20.76 39.53 14.87
N GLN A 309 -19.91 40.21 15.63
CA GLN A 309 -18.48 39.87 15.77
C GLN A 309 -18.20 38.96 16.98
N GLU A 310 -18.23 37.65 16.78
CA GLU A 310 -17.47 36.69 17.60
C GLU A 310 -16.70 35.76 16.66
N LEU A 311 -15.39 35.56 16.89
CA LEU A 311 -14.56 34.72 16.01
C LEU A 311 -14.80 33.23 16.32
N ASP A 312 -15.78 32.67 15.63
CA ASP A 312 -16.16 31.26 15.73
C ASP A 312 -15.14 30.33 15.05
N TRP A 313 -14.13 29.91 15.82
CA TRP A 313 -13.08 29.00 15.37
C TRP A 313 -13.56 27.59 15.00
N SER A 314 -14.85 27.25 15.15
CA SER A 314 -15.40 26.02 14.56
C SER A 314 -15.22 25.96 13.04
N GLN A 315 -15.14 27.12 12.38
CA GLN A 315 -14.85 27.25 10.94
C GLN A 315 -13.45 26.74 10.56
N ALA A 316 -12.47 26.73 11.47
CA ALA A 316 -11.12 26.25 11.18
C ALA A 316 -11.03 24.72 11.01
N LEU A 317 -12.04 23.98 11.47
CA LEU A 317 -12.21 22.54 11.20
C LEU A 317 -13.07 22.26 9.95
N ALA A 318 -13.65 23.30 9.33
CA ALA A 318 -14.42 23.21 8.09
C ALA A 318 -13.64 23.64 6.83
N ALA A 319 -12.44 24.20 7.00
CA ALA A 319 -11.51 24.49 5.91
C ALA A 319 -11.08 23.21 5.16
N PRO A 320 -10.70 23.29 3.87
CA PRO A 320 -10.11 22.15 3.17
C PRO A 320 -8.88 21.67 3.94
N SER A 321 -8.87 20.39 4.31
CA SER A 321 -7.88 19.81 5.24
C SER A 321 -6.45 20.17 4.80
N PRO A 322 -5.72 21.04 5.53
CA PRO A 322 -4.34 21.36 5.17
C PRO A 322 -3.51 20.07 5.23
N PRO A 323 -2.44 19.91 4.43
CA PRO A 323 -1.68 18.65 4.35
C PRO A 323 -1.32 18.14 5.76
N THR A 324 -0.83 19.07 6.57
CA THR A 324 -0.75 19.19 8.04
C THR A 324 -1.70 18.32 8.88
N ALA A 325 -2.95 18.08 8.45
CA ALA A 325 -3.95 17.30 9.17
C ALA A 325 -3.75 15.78 9.03
N ALA A 326 -3.24 15.32 7.88
CA ALA A 326 -2.95 13.91 7.63
C ALA A 326 -1.86 13.40 8.59
N GLU A 327 -0.79 14.20 8.75
CA GLU A 327 0.29 13.88 9.69
C GLU A 327 -0.21 13.86 11.16
N LEU A 328 -1.10 14.77 11.57
CA LEU A 328 -1.66 14.78 12.93
C LEU A 328 -2.54 13.57 13.21
N ASN A 329 -3.41 13.20 12.27
CA ASN A 329 -4.28 12.05 12.43
C ASN A 329 -3.48 10.74 12.43
N LEU A 330 -2.42 10.62 11.62
CA LEU A 330 -1.46 9.51 11.71
C LEU A 330 -0.76 9.47 13.08
N GLY A 331 -0.34 10.63 13.61
CA GLY A 331 0.24 10.75 14.95
C GLY A 331 -0.72 10.30 16.05
N ARG A 332 -2.00 10.67 15.97
CA ARG A 332 -3.08 10.25 16.89
C ARG A 332 -3.36 8.75 16.80
N LEU A 333 -3.36 8.19 15.58
CA LEU A 333 -3.56 6.76 15.33
C LEU A 333 -2.47 5.89 16.00
N ILE A 334 -1.23 6.36 16.09
CA ILE A 334 -0.16 5.63 16.82
C ILE A 334 -0.53 5.44 18.29
N TYR A 335 -1.01 6.49 18.97
CA TYR A 335 -1.46 6.41 20.37
C TYR A 335 -2.65 5.46 20.53
N GLN A 336 -3.65 5.57 19.64
CA GLN A 336 -4.84 4.71 19.67
C GLN A 336 -4.48 3.22 19.47
N ILE A 337 -3.65 2.89 18.47
CA ILE A 337 -3.17 1.52 18.23
C ILE A 337 -2.41 1.00 19.44
N LEU A 338 -1.53 1.81 20.05
CA LEU A 338 -0.76 1.47 21.25
C LEU A 338 -1.57 1.51 22.56
N HIS A 339 -2.90 1.65 22.48
CA HIS A 339 -3.83 1.68 23.61
C HIS A 339 -3.57 2.81 24.63
N VAL A 340 -2.89 3.88 24.21
CA VAL A 340 -2.64 5.08 25.04
C VAL A 340 -3.71 6.12 24.73
N GLY A 341 -4.41 6.59 25.76
CA GLY A 341 -5.36 7.69 25.63
C GLY A 341 -4.67 8.98 25.22
N ILE A 342 -5.19 9.64 24.18
CA ILE A 342 -4.77 10.98 23.76
C ILE A 342 -6.00 11.81 23.38
N SER A 343 -6.13 13.00 23.95
CA SER A 343 -7.17 13.95 23.60
C SER A 343 -6.69 14.94 22.53
N LEU A 344 -7.64 15.62 21.87
CA LEU A 344 -7.30 16.75 21.00
C LEU A 344 -6.70 17.92 21.81
N GLU A 345 -7.08 18.05 23.08
CA GLU A 345 -6.44 19.00 23.99
C GLU A 345 -4.96 18.68 24.17
N ASP A 346 -4.57 17.43 24.45
CA ASP A 346 -3.15 17.05 24.65
C ASP A 346 -2.28 17.42 23.43
N ILE A 347 -2.78 17.15 22.22
CA ILE A 347 -2.12 17.45 20.95
C ILE A 347 -1.94 18.97 20.76
N LEU A 348 -2.97 19.75 21.07
CA LEU A 348 -3.02 21.20 20.87
C LEU A 348 -2.60 22.01 22.12
N SER A 349 -2.18 21.35 23.20
CA SER A 349 -2.30 21.91 24.56
C SER A 349 -1.51 23.20 24.81
N PHE A 350 -2.27 24.28 24.99
CA PHE A 350 -1.78 25.54 25.56
C PHE A 350 -1.43 25.43 27.06
N ARG A 351 -1.88 24.36 27.75
CA ARG A 351 -1.65 24.12 29.19
C ARG A 351 -0.42 23.25 29.48
N SER A 352 -0.25 22.12 28.80
CA SER A 352 0.86 21.18 29.00
C SER A 352 1.83 21.21 27.81
N LYS A 353 3.15 21.09 28.06
CA LYS A 353 4.18 21.05 27.00
C LYS A 353 4.61 19.63 26.59
N ARG A 354 3.98 18.59 27.13
CA ARG A 354 4.37 17.18 26.92
C ARG A 354 3.16 16.38 26.46
N LEU A 355 3.35 15.56 25.43
CA LEU A 355 2.41 14.52 25.00
C LEU A 355 2.39 13.37 26.04
N PRO A 356 1.36 12.52 26.07
CA PRO A 356 1.33 11.33 26.92
C PRO A 356 2.52 10.40 26.67
N GLU A 357 2.98 9.69 27.70
CA GLU A 357 4.12 8.78 27.55
C GLU A 357 3.69 7.42 26.99
N ILE A 358 4.11 7.11 25.77
CA ILE A 358 4.04 5.74 25.24
C ILE A 358 4.98 4.82 26.06
N PRO A 359 4.49 3.69 26.61
CA PRO A 359 5.30 2.74 27.37
C PRO A 359 6.24 1.94 26.46
N SER A 360 7.41 1.56 26.98
CA SER A 360 8.41 0.79 26.22
C SER A 360 8.20 -0.71 26.39
N LEU A 361 7.27 -1.28 25.62
CA LEU A 361 6.86 -2.70 25.71
C LEU A 361 7.57 -3.61 24.69
N SER A 362 8.19 -3.05 23.65
CA SER A 362 8.87 -3.80 22.60
C SER A 362 9.97 -2.98 21.90
N ILE A 363 10.69 -3.63 20.96
CA ILE A 363 11.67 -2.97 20.07
C ILE A 363 11.06 -1.90 19.15
N TYR A 364 9.74 -1.87 18.98
CA TYR A 364 9.03 -0.90 18.15
C TYR A 364 8.57 0.33 18.96
N SER A 365 8.33 0.20 20.27
CA SER A 365 7.66 1.24 21.07
C SER A 365 8.45 2.56 21.11
N ALA A 366 9.77 2.49 21.27
CA ALA A 366 10.63 3.68 21.26
C ALA A 366 10.61 4.40 19.89
N GLY A 367 10.60 3.63 18.80
CA GLY A 367 10.48 4.13 17.44
C GLY A 367 9.12 4.76 17.13
N LEU A 368 8.04 4.12 17.59
CA LEU A 368 6.68 4.65 17.48
C LEU A 368 6.47 5.90 18.34
N LYS A 369 7.02 5.95 19.57
CA LYS A 369 7.06 7.14 20.42
C LYS A 369 7.79 8.30 19.72
N ARG A 370 8.94 8.02 19.10
CA ARG A 370 9.70 8.99 18.31
C ARG A 370 8.90 9.48 17.10
N LEU A 371 8.35 8.57 16.29
CA LEU A 371 7.53 8.91 15.12
C LEU A 371 6.31 9.75 15.50
N ALA A 372 5.57 9.37 16.55
CA ALA A 372 4.41 10.12 17.01
C ALA A 372 4.79 11.52 17.53
N SER A 373 5.94 11.68 18.19
CA SER A 373 6.44 13.01 18.61
C SER A 373 6.81 13.93 17.44
N LEU A 374 7.21 13.34 16.31
CA LEU A 374 7.58 14.06 15.08
C LEU A 374 6.35 14.40 14.22
N LEU A 375 5.32 13.55 14.24
CA LEU A 375 4.03 13.77 13.56
C LEU A 375 3.14 14.77 14.32
N LEU A 376 3.15 14.71 15.65
CA LEU A 376 2.41 15.64 16.52
C LEU A 376 3.23 16.90 16.86
N HIS A 377 4.24 17.23 16.05
CA HIS A 377 5.09 18.39 16.29
C HIS A 377 4.31 19.70 16.12
N ARG A 378 4.46 20.64 17.07
CA ARG A 378 3.65 21.88 17.14
C ARG A 378 3.90 22.82 15.96
N ASP A 379 5.17 23.06 15.64
CA ASP A 379 5.58 23.77 14.42
C ASP A 379 5.40 22.85 13.20
N PRO A 380 4.57 23.23 12.21
CA PRO A 380 4.40 22.48 10.96
C PRO A 380 5.69 22.33 10.13
N HIS A 381 6.63 23.27 10.21
CA HIS A 381 7.88 23.22 9.43
C HIS A 381 8.88 22.18 9.97
N GLN A 382 8.73 21.79 11.23
CA GLN A 382 9.51 20.73 11.90
C GLN A 382 8.76 19.37 11.94
N ARG A 383 7.54 19.31 11.41
CA ARG A 383 6.73 18.09 11.37
C ARG A 383 7.20 17.17 10.24
N VAL A 384 7.37 15.88 10.52
CA VAL A 384 7.71 14.92 9.46
C VAL A 384 6.51 14.64 8.57
N SER A 385 6.71 14.70 7.26
CA SER A 385 5.70 14.36 6.25
C SER A 385 5.33 12.88 6.24
N ILE A 386 4.19 12.51 5.65
CA ILE A 386 3.81 11.10 5.43
C ILE A 386 4.94 10.28 4.76
N LEU A 387 5.64 10.84 3.76
CA LEU A 387 6.78 10.18 3.09
C LEU A 387 7.91 9.81 4.07
N GLN A 388 8.24 10.70 4.99
CA GLN A 388 9.23 10.46 6.04
C GLN A 388 8.69 9.49 7.10
N ALA A 389 7.40 9.57 7.44
CA ALA A 389 6.74 8.63 8.34
C ALA A 389 6.73 7.19 7.79
N ARG A 390 6.42 7.02 6.50
CA ARG A 390 6.57 5.74 5.79
C ARG A 390 8.00 5.22 5.90
N ALA A 391 8.98 6.04 5.55
CA ALA A 391 10.38 5.60 5.55
C ALA A 391 10.88 5.23 6.97
N ILE A 392 10.42 5.97 8.01
CA ILE A 392 10.62 5.60 9.43
C ILE A 392 9.98 4.24 9.75
N LEU A 393 8.73 4.00 9.35
CA LEU A 393 8.04 2.72 9.57
C LEU A 393 8.73 1.56 8.84
N GLN A 394 9.21 1.77 7.62
CA GLN A 394 9.97 0.77 6.86
C GLN A 394 11.30 0.40 7.56
N VAL A 395 12.04 1.40 8.07
CA VAL A 395 13.24 1.17 8.91
C VAL A 395 12.87 0.48 10.22
N LEU A 396 11.76 0.83 10.86
CA LEU A 396 11.25 0.16 12.06
C LEU A 396 10.77 -1.28 11.81
N LEU A 397 10.46 -1.67 10.58
CA LEU A 397 10.04 -3.03 10.23
C LEU A 397 11.20 -3.94 9.79
N TRP A 398 12.09 -3.46 8.93
CA TRP A 398 13.14 -4.28 8.29
C TRP A 398 14.59 -3.78 8.51
N GLY A 399 14.78 -2.64 9.19
CA GLY A 399 16.08 -2.04 9.47
C GLY A 399 16.54 -1.03 8.40
N PRO A 400 17.77 -0.48 8.51
CA PRO A 400 18.83 -0.88 9.44
C PRO A 400 18.51 -0.49 10.90
N ARG A 401 18.99 -1.30 11.84
CA ARG A 401 18.77 -1.11 13.28
C ARG A 401 19.95 -0.38 13.93
N GLN A 402 19.76 0.15 15.14
CA GLN A 402 20.77 0.98 15.83
C GLN A 402 22.08 0.22 16.11
N GLU A 403 22.01 -1.11 16.30
CA GLU A 403 23.15 -1.99 16.56
C GLU A 403 24.15 -2.03 15.39
N LEU A 404 23.71 -1.74 14.15
CA LEU A 404 24.59 -1.60 12.99
C LEU A 404 25.60 -0.45 13.19
N PHE A 405 25.19 0.60 13.90
CA PHE A 405 25.99 1.80 14.15
C PHE A 405 26.76 1.74 15.48
N ALA A 406 26.55 0.70 16.30
CA ALA A 406 27.24 0.52 17.58
C ALA A 406 28.73 0.14 17.44
N ARG A 407 29.14 -0.40 16.28
CA ARG A 407 30.54 -0.78 15.97
C ARG A 407 31.13 -0.08 14.75
N SER A 408 30.30 0.59 13.95
CA SER A 408 30.69 1.19 12.68
C SER A 408 30.11 2.60 12.57
N ARG A 409 30.93 3.58 12.19
CA ARG A 409 30.44 4.94 11.93
C ARG A 409 29.39 4.91 10.82
N LYS A 410 28.23 5.54 11.03
CA LYS A 410 27.22 5.70 9.98
C LYS A 410 27.80 6.48 8.80
N SER A 411 27.97 5.80 7.66
CA SER A 411 28.39 6.35 6.37
C SER A 411 27.40 5.92 5.27
N LEU A 412 27.42 6.59 4.12
CA LEU A 412 26.62 6.18 2.96
C LEU A 412 27.05 4.80 2.45
N GLU A 413 28.36 4.54 2.39
CA GLU A 413 28.94 3.25 1.99
C GLU A 413 28.40 2.08 2.83
N LEU A 414 28.40 2.21 4.16
CA LEU A 414 27.89 1.18 5.08
C LEU A 414 26.40 0.88 4.83
N LEU A 415 25.61 1.93 4.57
CA LEU A 415 24.18 1.82 4.29
C LEU A 415 23.93 1.22 2.90
N GLN A 416 24.77 1.55 1.92
CA GLN A 416 24.75 0.99 0.57
C GLN A 416 25.07 -0.51 0.61
N SER A 417 26.17 -0.93 1.26
CA SER A 417 26.51 -2.36 1.43
C SER A 417 25.43 -3.12 2.20
N TRP A 418 24.85 -2.53 3.26
CA TRP A 418 23.72 -3.12 3.97
C TRP A 418 22.50 -3.33 3.06
N LEU A 419 22.17 -2.33 2.23
CA LEU A 419 21.05 -2.39 1.28
C LEU A 419 21.26 -3.46 0.21
N GLN A 420 22.46 -3.54 -0.37
CA GLN A 420 22.84 -4.55 -1.35
C GLN A 420 22.69 -5.97 -0.78
N VAL A 421 23.23 -6.22 0.42
CA VAL A 421 23.10 -7.52 1.11
C VAL A 421 21.63 -7.84 1.41
N LYS A 422 20.81 -6.86 1.81
CA LYS A 422 19.39 -7.07 2.07
C LYS A 422 18.58 -7.39 0.81
N ARG A 423 18.86 -6.73 -0.32
CA ARG A 423 18.23 -7.03 -1.61
C ARG A 423 18.57 -8.45 -2.07
N ALA A 424 19.84 -8.86 -1.97
CA ALA A 424 20.27 -10.23 -2.29
C ALA A 424 19.59 -11.29 -1.41
N LEU A 425 19.55 -11.10 -0.08
CA LEU A 425 18.90 -12.03 0.85
C LEU A 425 17.38 -12.12 0.64
N LEU A 426 16.72 -11.01 0.29
CA LEU A 426 15.29 -11.00 -0.02
C LEU A 426 14.98 -11.81 -1.28
N LEU A 427 15.76 -11.62 -2.35
CA LEU A 427 15.63 -12.37 -3.60
C LEU A 427 15.89 -13.88 -3.41
N LEU A 428 16.91 -14.24 -2.61
CA LEU A 428 17.19 -15.63 -2.25
C LEU A 428 16.00 -16.26 -1.51
N ARG A 429 15.42 -15.57 -0.52
CA ARG A 429 14.21 -16.05 0.19
C ARG A 429 13.04 -16.32 -0.76
N PHE A 430 12.83 -15.49 -1.79
CA PHE A 430 11.80 -15.74 -2.80
C PHE A 430 12.10 -16.98 -3.65
N ALA A 431 13.35 -17.14 -4.12
CA ALA A 431 13.77 -18.32 -4.88
C ALA A 431 13.57 -19.61 -4.08
N GLU A 432 14.02 -19.64 -2.82
CA GLU A 432 13.81 -20.76 -1.88
C GLU A 432 12.31 -21.05 -1.67
N SER A 433 11.50 -20.00 -1.49
CA SER A 433 10.04 -20.13 -1.31
C SER A 433 9.33 -20.69 -2.55
N SER A 434 9.82 -20.38 -3.76
CA SER A 434 9.29 -20.92 -5.01
C SER A 434 9.76 -22.34 -5.35
N ALA A 435 10.88 -22.79 -4.78
CA ALA A 435 11.47 -24.11 -5.05
C ALA A 435 10.95 -25.19 -4.10
N GLY A 436 10.52 -24.82 -2.89
CA GLY A 436 9.83 -25.72 -1.97
C GLY A 436 8.33 -25.84 -2.26
N ALA A 437 7.63 -26.66 -1.47
CA ALA A 437 6.16 -26.61 -1.34
C ALA A 437 5.75 -25.38 -0.50
N GLY A 438 6.22 -24.20 -0.92
CA GLY A 438 6.13 -22.95 -0.17
C GLY A 438 4.73 -22.35 -0.15
N VAL A 439 4.43 -21.64 0.94
CA VAL A 439 3.23 -20.81 1.04
C VAL A 439 3.39 -19.60 0.11
N SER A 440 2.34 -19.22 -0.62
CA SER A 440 2.41 -18.03 -1.48
C SER A 440 2.79 -16.77 -0.68
N PRO A 441 3.61 -15.90 -1.28
CA PRO A 441 4.05 -14.66 -0.65
C PRO A 441 2.85 -13.76 -0.34
N GLY A 442 2.87 -13.13 0.85
CA GLY A 442 1.73 -12.37 1.35
C GLY A 442 1.92 -10.86 1.27
N LEU A 443 0.99 -10.15 1.91
CA LEU A 443 1.01 -8.69 1.99
C LEU A 443 2.28 -8.13 2.66
N GLU A 444 2.84 -8.81 3.68
CA GLU A 444 4.13 -8.39 4.27
C GLU A 444 5.30 -8.57 3.30
N GLU A 445 5.32 -9.66 2.52
CA GLU A 445 6.32 -9.88 1.46
C GLU A 445 6.26 -8.77 0.40
N TRP A 446 5.07 -8.35 -0.04
CA TRP A 446 4.89 -7.21 -0.97
C TRP A 446 5.36 -5.87 -0.37
N LEU A 447 4.97 -5.55 0.87
CA LEU A 447 5.40 -4.32 1.56
C LEU A 447 6.93 -4.27 1.74
N CYS A 448 7.56 -5.43 1.95
CA CYS A 448 9.01 -5.59 2.03
C CYS A 448 9.68 -5.36 0.65
N CYS A 449 9.14 -5.93 -0.42
CA CYS A 449 9.60 -5.66 -1.79
C CYS A 449 9.52 -4.18 -2.15
N GLN A 450 8.38 -3.52 -1.90
CA GLN A 450 8.18 -2.09 -2.11
C GLN A 450 9.24 -1.24 -1.39
N TYR A 451 9.61 -1.61 -0.17
CA TYR A 451 10.70 -0.95 0.56
C TYR A 451 12.04 -1.11 -0.15
N PHE A 452 12.48 -2.35 -0.39
CA PHE A 452 13.82 -2.62 -0.93
C PHE A 452 13.98 -2.26 -2.42
N GLN A 453 12.87 -2.16 -3.16
CA GLN A 453 12.82 -1.59 -4.51
C GLN A 453 13.10 -0.09 -4.50
N GLY A 454 12.40 0.68 -3.66
CA GLY A 454 12.40 2.16 -3.70
C GLY A 454 13.40 2.87 -2.78
N VAL A 455 14.01 2.19 -1.80
CA VAL A 455 14.91 2.84 -0.83
C VAL A 455 16.33 3.07 -1.38
N THR A 456 16.96 4.17 -0.96
CA THR A 456 18.37 4.51 -1.24
C THR A 456 19.16 4.74 0.04
N GLU A 457 20.48 4.64 -0.02
CA GLU A 457 21.40 4.92 1.09
C GLU A 457 21.26 6.34 1.66
N TYR A 458 20.91 7.33 0.81
CA TYR A 458 20.61 8.70 1.25
C TYR A 458 19.32 8.75 2.09
N THR A 459 18.25 8.07 1.65
CA THR A 459 17.01 7.95 2.42
C THR A 459 17.26 7.25 3.76
N LEU A 460 18.03 6.15 3.76
CA LEU A 460 18.42 5.46 4.99
C LEU A 460 19.21 6.39 5.93
N TYR A 461 20.17 7.15 5.42
CA TYR A 461 21.01 8.04 6.23
C TYR A 461 20.19 9.13 6.93
N GLN A 462 19.23 9.74 6.21
CA GLN A 462 18.31 10.75 6.73
C GLN A 462 17.37 10.16 7.78
N VAL A 463 16.69 9.04 7.48
CA VAL A 463 15.74 8.41 8.41
C VAL A 463 16.43 7.98 9.70
N THR A 464 17.59 7.34 9.60
CA THR A 464 18.43 6.95 10.76
C THR A 464 19.16 8.12 11.43
N GLN A 465 18.97 9.37 10.98
CA GLN A 465 19.40 10.59 11.69
C GLN A 465 18.25 11.23 12.48
N VAL A 466 17.01 10.88 12.14
CA VAL A 466 15.79 11.37 12.79
C VAL A 466 15.29 10.37 13.83
N LEU A 467 15.47 9.06 13.57
CA LEU A 467 14.97 7.95 14.39
C LEU A 467 15.89 7.52 15.54
N TYR A 468 17.22 7.68 15.38
CA TYR A 468 18.27 7.32 16.34
C TYR A 468 19.10 8.55 16.69
#